data_AF-A0A0U3AG20-F1
#
_entry.id   AF-A0A0U3AG20-F1
#
_cell.length_a   1.000
_cell.length_b   1.000
_cell.length_c   1.000
_cell.angle_alpha   90.00
_cell.angle_beta   90.00
_cell.angle_gamma   90.00
#
_symmetry.space_group_name_H-M   'P 1'
#
loop_
_entity.id
_entity.type
_entity.pdbx_description
1 polymer ?
#
loop_
_entity_poly.entity_id
_entity_poly.type
_entity_poly.pdbx_seq_one_letter_code
_entity_poly.pdbx_strand_id
1 'polypeptide(L)'
;MKKIAATLALLTPIAGPAAEDSVQEYAGKVTDLMITKTGNVLVGVNQDDDNVLACQEGDWPLIFQSDSGVGQNWLDFLMLARNTNQKIRIGYLPAHSSRCAVEYVAATAADGYGDGSDPIGGEDDKLIETGIYGNIALIDSNGLTQASFTASSYYRDDVPAAAFDGHTWSDKVNEDAGQKINRGLWLLRREENKDAWIQVDFGQKANISGMRIILNEKASQLGRGPRDVVVQVSNDGENFADHESFRLSNIADQTGSFNSAIEARYLRLQILNNFGDANYIEIDELELYQKQ
;
A
#
# COMPACT_ATOMS: atom_id res chain seq x y z
N MET A 1 57.28 -58.12 -31.51
CA MET A 1 56.72 -57.87 -30.16
C MET A 1 56.21 -56.43 -30.11
N LYS A 2 54.90 -56.19 -30.24
CA LYS A 2 54.28 -54.87 -30.07
C LYS A 2 53.25 -54.99 -28.95
N LYS A 3 53.48 -54.27 -27.85
CA LYS A 3 52.59 -54.20 -26.69
C LYS A 3 51.41 -53.30 -27.04
N ILE A 4 50.20 -53.84 -26.95
CA ILE A 4 48.95 -53.09 -27.02
C ILE A 4 48.62 -52.70 -25.57
N ALA A 5 48.62 -51.40 -25.27
CA ALA A 5 48.18 -50.88 -23.99
C ALA A 5 46.66 -50.69 -24.04
N ALA A 6 45.94 -51.39 -23.17
CA ALA A 6 44.52 -51.20 -22.94
C ALA A 6 44.32 -50.05 -21.95
N THR A 7 43.61 -49.00 -22.36
CA THR A 7 43.25 -47.86 -21.51
C THR A 7 41.94 -48.19 -20.81
N LEU A 8 42.01 -48.36 -19.49
CA LEU A 8 40.86 -48.59 -18.61
C LEU A 8 40.20 -47.22 -18.31
N ALA A 9 39.00 -46.98 -18.84
CA ALA A 9 38.23 -45.78 -18.55
C ALA A 9 37.52 -45.92 -17.19
N LEU A 10 37.89 -45.10 -16.21
CA LEU A 10 37.14 -44.96 -14.96
C LEU A 10 35.83 -44.22 -15.24
N LEU A 11 34.71 -44.89 -15.01
CA LEU A 11 33.39 -44.27 -14.87
C LEU A 11 33.31 -43.61 -13.49
N THR A 12 33.48 -42.30 -13.45
CA THR A 12 33.11 -41.49 -12.29
C THR A 12 31.58 -41.35 -12.24
N PRO A 13 30.93 -41.64 -11.10
CA PRO A 13 29.51 -41.35 -10.94
C PRO A 13 29.32 -39.84 -10.96
N ILE A 14 28.47 -39.37 -11.87
CA ILE A 14 28.00 -37.99 -11.90
C ILE A 14 27.08 -37.84 -10.68
N ALA A 15 27.61 -37.23 -9.61
CA ALA A 15 26.77 -36.71 -8.55
C ALA A 15 25.96 -35.56 -9.15
N GLY A 16 24.66 -35.78 -9.38
CA GLY A 16 23.74 -34.70 -9.69
C GLY A 16 23.67 -33.74 -8.49
N PRO A 17 23.51 -32.44 -8.71
CA PRO A 17 23.24 -31.51 -7.62
C PRO A 17 21.97 -31.97 -6.90
N ALA A 18 22.04 -32.09 -5.57
CA ALA A 18 20.85 -32.18 -4.74
C ALA A 18 20.02 -30.92 -5.01
N ALA A 19 18.73 -31.08 -5.29
CA ALA A 19 17.81 -29.95 -5.35
C ALA A 19 17.83 -29.31 -3.96
N GLU A 20 18.27 -28.06 -3.86
CA GLU A 20 18.01 -27.25 -2.68
C GLU A 20 16.48 -27.09 -2.60
N ASP A 21 15.87 -27.56 -1.51
CA ASP A 21 14.47 -27.30 -1.23
C ASP A 21 14.31 -25.79 -1.10
N SER A 22 13.78 -25.16 -2.14
CA SER A 22 13.54 -23.72 -2.15
C SER A 22 12.43 -23.39 -1.16
N VAL A 23 12.65 -22.35 -0.35
CA VAL A 23 11.63 -21.80 0.54
C VAL A 23 10.39 -21.45 -0.28
N GLN A 24 9.22 -21.96 0.13
CA GLN A 24 7.92 -21.61 -0.42
C GLN A 24 7.22 -20.61 0.50
N GLU A 25 6.26 -19.85 -0.04
CA GLU A 25 5.51 -18.86 0.73
C GLU A 25 4.04 -19.23 0.83
N TYR A 26 3.48 -18.97 2.01
CA TYR A 26 2.04 -18.87 2.23
C TYR A 26 1.69 -17.43 2.58
N ALA A 27 0.66 -16.88 1.94
CA ALA A 27 0.16 -15.54 2.19
C ALA A 27 -1.29 -15.61 2.66
N GLY A 28 -1.57 -15.28 3.92
CA GLY A 28 -2.92 -15.38 4.43
C GLY A 28 -3.01 -15.12 5.92
N LYS A 29 -4.10 -15.57 6.54
CA LYS A 29 -4.38 -15.30 7.95
C LYS A 29 -3.98 -16.49 8.83
N VAL A 30 -3.46 -16.17 10.00
CA VAL A 30 -3.27 -17.13 11.10
C VAL A 30 -4.64 -17.35 11.75
N THR A 31 -5.09 -18.60 11.80
CA THR A 31 -6.36 -18.96 12.46
C THR A 31 -6.09 -19.31 13.92
N ASP A 32 -5.05 -20.11 14.16
CA ASP A 32 -4.80 -20.75 15.45
C ASP A 32 -3.30 -20.83 15.76
N LEU A 33 -2.97 -20.79 17.05
CA LEU A 33 -1.61 -20.96 17.56
C LEU A 33 -1.64 -21.93 18.75
N MET A 34 -0.78 -22.94 18.75
CA MET A 34 -0.62 -23.87 19.86
C MET A 34 0.85 -24.00 20.26
N ILE A 35 1.14 -23.82 21.54
CA ILE A 35 2.47 -24.01 22.12
C ILE A 35 2.49 -25.35 22.85
N THR A 36 3.40 -26.24 22.46
CA THR A 36 3.53 -27.57 23.09
C THR A 36 4.48 -27.52 24.29
N LYS A 37 4.42 -28.56 25.13
CA LYS A 37 5.36 -28.73 26.27
C LYS A 37 6.83 -28.84 25.84
N THR A 38 7.10 -29.15 24.58
CA THR A 38 8.46 -29.29 24.04
C THR A 38 9.00 -27.99 23.46
N GLY A 39 8.26 -26.88 23.54
CA GLY A 39 8.69 -25.59 23.00
C GLY A 39 8.34 -25.37 21.52
N ASN A 40 7.66 -26.33 20.89
CA ASN A 40 7.17 -26.17 19.53
C ASN A 40 5.96 -25.24 19.50
N VAL A 41 5.94 -24.34 18.52
CA VAL A 41 4.74 -23.59 18.14
C VAL A 41 4.17 -24.23 16.88
N LEU A 42 2.91 -24.63 16.93
CA LEU A 42 2.15 -25.08 15.78
C LEU A 42 1.26 -23.93 15.31
N VAL A 43 1.22 -23.70 14.00
CA VAL A 43 0.48 -22.59 13.39
C VAL A 43 -0.59 -23.14 12.46
N GLY A 44 -1.84 -22.74 12.73
CA GLY A 44 -3.01 -22.99 11.90
C GLY A 44 -3.25 -21.81 10.97
N VAL A 45 -3.59 -22.09 9.71
CA VAL A 45 -3.86 -21.07 8.69
C VAL A 45 -5.05 -21.48 7.83
N ASN A 46 -5.71 -20.50 7.21
CA ASN A 46 -6.84 -20.77 6.31
C ASN A 46 -6.34 -21.12 4.90
N GLN A 47 -6.54 -22.36 4.47
CA GLN A 47 -6.18 -22.83 3.13
C GLN A 47 -7.43 -22.87 2.25
N ASP A 48 -7.34 -22.29 1.05
CA ASP A 48 -8.36 -22.37 0.00
C ASP A 48 -7.75 -22.96 -1.29
N ASP A 49 -8.58 -23.12 -2.33
CA ASP A 49 -8.17 -23.78 -3.58
C ASP A 49 -6.97 -23.08 -4.27
N ASP A 50 -6.74 -21.80 -3.99
CA ASP A 50 -5.67 -20.98 -4.59
C ASP A 50 -4.45 -20.81 -3.66
N ASN A 51 -4.51 -21.28 -2.41
CA ASN A 51 -3.50 -21.03 -1.37
C ASN A 51 -3.29 -22.27 -0.47
N VAL A 52 -3.03 -23.41 -1.10
CA VAL A 52 -2.77 -24.69 -0.42
C VAL A 52 -1.30 -24.82 -0.04
N LEU A 53 -1.04 -25.21 1.21
CA LEU A 53 0.31 -25.50 1.69
C LEU A 53 0.79 -26.87 1.20
N ALA A 54 2.05 -26.96 0.77
CA ALA A 54 2.71 -28.23 0.44
C ALA A 54 3.16 -29.00 1.69
N CYS A 55 2.27 -29.14 2.68
CA CYS A 55 2.51 -29.73 3.99
C CYS A 55 1.48 -30.82 4.29
N GLN A 56 1.81 -31.79 5.14
CA GLN A 56 0.80 -32.66 5.72
C GLN A 56 0.83 -32.60 7.24
N GLU A 57 -0.26 -32.11 7.84
CA GLU A 57 -0.79 -32.56 9.14
C GLU A 57 -1.99 -31.69 9.58
N GLY A 58 -3.18 -32.01 9.04
CA GLY A 58 -4.48 -31.53 9.55
C GLY A 58 -4.57 -30.01 9.75
N ASP A 59 -5.18 -29.60 10.86
CA ASP A 59 -5.45 -28.19 11.20
C ASP A 59 -4.19 -27.37 11.54
N TRP A 60 -3.00 -28.00 11.59
CA TRP A 60 -1.76 -27.40 12.09
C TRP A 60 -0.58 -27.66 11.15
N PRO A 61 -0.59 -27.09 9.94
CA PRO A 61 0.36 -27.45 8.88
C PRO A 61 1.80 -26.93 9.09
N LEU A 62 2.00 -25.94 9.96
CA LEU A 62 3.27 -25.22 10.12
C LEU A 62 3.83 -25.37 11.55
N ILE A 63 5.16 -25.41 11.67
CA ILE A 63 5.86 -25.58 12.96
C ILE A 63 7.16 -24.76 13.05
N PHE A 64 7.45 -24.23 14.24
CA PHE A 64 8.78 -23.68 14.60
C PHE A 64 9.09 -23.81 16.09
N GLN A 65 10.35 -23.60 16.47
CA GLN A 65 10.79 -23.61 17.89
C GLN A 65 10.71 -22.21 18.51
N SER A 66 10.02 -22.10 19.65
CA SER A 66 9.94 -20.86 20.42
C SER A 66 11.16 -20.58 21.30
N ASP A 67 12.05 -21.55 21.50
CA ASP A 67 13.22 -21.39 22.40
C ASP A 67 14.38 -20.61 21.77
N SER A 68 14.30 -20.32 20.47
CA SER A 68 15.21 -19.39 19.78
C SER A 68 14.78 -17.94 19.98
N GLY A 69 15.73 -17.02 20.06
CA GLY A 69 15.43 -15.58 20.16
C GLY A 69 14.60 -15.05 18.98
N VAL A 70 14.76 -15.66 17.80
CA VAL A 70 13.95 -15.37 16.60
C VAL A 70 12.54 -15.98 16.72
N GLY A 71 12.43 -17.20 17.25
CA GLY A 71 11.17 -17.90 17.46
C GLY A 71 10.22 -17.18 18.42
N GLN A 72 10.71 -16.57 19.49
CA GLN A 72 9.85 -15.74 20.36
C GLN A 72 9.30 -14.52 19.61
N ASN A 73 10.15 -13.82 18.85
CA ASN A 73 9.70 -12.67 18.06
C ASN A 73 8.64 -13.08 17.02
N TRP A 74 8.79 -14.27 16.41
CA TRP A 74 7.79 -14.81 15.50
C TRP A 74 6.48 -15.13 16.21
N LEU A 75 6.53 -15.74 17.39
CA LEU A 75 5.33 -16.03 18.18
C LEU A 75 4.57 -14.74 18.53
N ASP A 76 5.26 -13.72 19.04
CA ASP A 76 4.66 -12.43 19.38
C ASP A 76 4.01 -11.77 18.15
N PHE A 77 4.72 -11.79 17.01
CA PHE A 77 4.23 -11.28 15.74
C PHE A 77 2.97 -12.02 15.27
N LEU A 78 2.97 -13.35 15.31
CA LEU A 78 1.83 -14.18 14.89
C LEU A 78 0.62 -13.99 15.82
N MET A 79 0.83 -13.81 17.13
CA MET A 79 -0.24 -13.50 18.08
C MET A 79 -0.87 -12.14 17.78
N LEU A 80 -0.05 -11.12 17.47
CA LEU A 80 -0.54 -9.81 17.07
C LEU A 80 -1.36 -9.92 15.78
N ALA A 81 -0.80 -10.52 14.73
CA ALA A 81 -1.45 -10.66 13.43
C ALA A 81 -2.79 -11.41 13.52
N ARG A 82 -2.87 -12.46 14.34
CA ARG A 82 -4.12 -13.18 14.60
C ARG A 82 -5.16 -12.29 15.28
N ASN A 83 -4.77 -11.56 16.33
CA ASN A 83 -5.69 -10.71 17.10
C ASN A 83 -6.19 -9.51 16.30
N THR A 84 -5.38 -9.00 15.37
CA THR A 84 -5.74 -7.90 14.45
C THR A 84 -6.36 -8.39 13.14
N ASN A 85 -6.51 -9.71 12.97
CA ASN A 85 -7.03 -10.32 11.74
C ASN A 85 -6.22 -9.92 10.48
N GLN A 86 -4.93 -9.64 10.66
CA GLN A 86 -4.00 -9.19 9.63
C GLN A 86 -3.53 -10.37 8.76
N LYS A 87 -3.42 -10.15 7.45
CA LYS A 87 -2.73 -11.08 6.56
C LYS A 87 -1.22 -11.03 6.82
N ILE A 88 -0.55 -12.15 6.65
CA ILE A 88 0.89 -12.26 6.82
C ILE A 88 1.46 -13.16 5.75
N ARG A 89 2.79 -13.16 5.67
CA ARG A 89 3.57 -14.11 4.90
C ARG A 89 4.31 -15.05 5.81
N ILE A 90 4.32 -16.31 5.44
CA ILE A 90 5.07 -17.36 6.11
C ILE A 90 5.92 -18.05 5.05
N GLY A 91 7.23 -17.88 5.14
CA GLY A 91 8.18 -18.69 4.39
C GLY A 91 8.34 -20.04 5.07
N TYR A 92 8.27 -21.13 4.31
CA TYR A 92 8.34 -22.49 4.84
C TYR A 92 9.10 -23.44 3.93
N LEU A 93 9.66 -24.50 4.52
CA LEU A 93 10.22 -25.63 3.79
C LEU A 93 9.14 -26.68 3.53
N PRO A 94 8.82 -27.02 2.26
CA PRO A 94 7.81 -28.01 1.93
C PRO A 94 8.11 -29.38 2.55
N ALA A 95 7.06 -30.03 3.05
CA ALA A 95 7.17 -31.35 3.67
C ALA A 95 5.89 -32.16 3.40
N HIS A 96 5.89 -32.93 2.31
CA HIS A 96 4.70 -33.68 1.88
C HIS A 96 4.23 -34.78 2.85
N SER A 97 5.01 -35.09 3.89
CA SER A 97 4.68 -36.13 4.88
C SER A 97 4.72 -35.64 6.34
N SER A 98 4.90 -34.34 6.58
CA SER A 98 4.94 -33.76 7.93
C SER A 98 4.58 -32.27 7.92
N ARG A 99 4.51 -31.65 9.10
CA ARG A 99 4.45 -30.18 9.19
C ARG A 99 5.65 -29.54 8.50
N CYS A 100 5.40 -28.40 7.87
CA CYS A 100 6.44 -27.59 7.27
C CYS A 100 7.13 -26.73 8.31
N ALA A 101 8.47 -26.70 8.25
CA ALA A 101 9.28 -25.83 9.09
C ALA A 101 9.13 -24.39 8.59
N VAL A 102 8.87 -23.46 9.51
CA VAL A 102 8.84 -22.02 9.20
C VAL A 102 10.26 -21.47 9.16
N GLU A 103 10.59 -20.77 8.08
CA GLU A 103 11.87 -20.11 7.85
C GLU A 103 11.80 -18.61 8.13
N TYR A 104 10.63 -17.99 7.92
CA TYR A 104 10.37 -16.61 8.34
C TYR A 104 8.87 -16.32 8.44
N VAL A 105 8.56 -15.26 9.19
CA VAL A 105 7.25 -14.60 9.17
C VAL A 105 7.46 -13.13 8.81
N ALA A 106 6.58 -12.59 7.98
CA ALA A 106 6.62 -11.20 7.56
C ALA A 106 5.23 -10.57 7.62
N ALA A 107 5.19 -9.32 8.06
CA ALA A 107 4.01 -8.49 7.86
C ALA A 107 3.80 -8.32 6.36
N THR A 108 2.60 -8.64 5.89
CA THR A 108 2.18 -8.04 4.63
C THR A 108 1.80 -6.60 4.96
N ALA A 109 2.24 -5.65 4.13
CA ALA A 109 1.45 -4.44 3.96
C ALA A 109 0.01 -4.87 3.61
N ALA A 110 -0.99 -4.03 3.84
CA ALA A 110 -2.39 -4.46 3.86
C ALA A 110 -2.96 -5.01 2.54
N ASP A 111 -2.17 -5.43 1.55
CA ASP A 111 -2.56 -6.07 0.31
C ASP A 111 -1.30 -6.60 -0.40
N GLY A 112 -1.41 -7.79 -1.02
CA GLY A 112 -0.62 -8.20 -2.17
C GLY A 112 0.91 -8.21 -2.03
N TYR A 113 1.48 -9.38 -1.82
CA TYR A 113 2.78 -9.63 -2.39
C TYR A 113 2.68 -11.04 -2.97
N GLY A 114 3.16 -11.23 -4.20
CA GLY A 114 3.28 -12.50 -4.90
C GLY A 114 4.63 -13.17 -4.64
N ASP A 115 4.88 -14.31 -5.27
CA ASP A 115 6.02 -15.23 -5.12
C ASP A 115 7.45 -14.67 -5.38
N GLY A 116 7.66 -13.36 -5.23
CA GLY A 116 8.94 -12.71 -5.47
C GLY A 116 9.34 -12.60 -6.94
N SER A 117 8.50 -13.03 -7.88
CA SER A 117 8.72 -12.83 -9.31
C SER A 117 8.09 -11.54 -9.84
N ASP A 118 7.20 -10.90 -9.07
CA ASP A 118 6.49 -9.68 -9.47
C ASP A 118 7.00 -8.46 -8.68
N PRO A 119 7.75 -7.54 -9.32
CA PRO A 119 8.15 -6.30 -8.69
C PRO A 119 6.93 -5.39 -8.64
N ILE A 120 6.25 -5.30 -7.49
CA ILE A 120 5.30 -4.24 -7.10
C ILE A 120 4.52 -3.66 -8.30
N GLY A 121 3.30 -4.16 -8.57
CA GLY A 121 2.40 -3.55 -9.55
C GLY A 121 1.97 -4.46 -10.69
N GLY A 122 1.41 -5.63 -10.37
CA GLY A 122 0.58 -6.37 -11.32
C GLY A 122 -0.77 -5.68 -11.53
N GLU A 123 -1.36 -5.83 -12.71
CA GLU A 123 -2.59 -5.17 -13.22
C GLU A 123 -3.86 -5.28 -12.33
N ASP A 124 -3.81 -5.97 -11.19
CA ASP A 124 -4.92 -6.14 -10.24
C ASP A 124 -4.56 -5.80 -8.76
N ASP A 125 -3.38 -5.26 -8.49
CA ASP A 125 -2.94 -4.92 -7.13
C ASP A 125 -3.59 -3.63 -6.62
N LYS A 126 -4.48 -3.79 -5.64
CA LYS A 126 -5.11 -2.70 -4.91
C LYS A 126 -4.08 -2.00 -4.04
N LEU A 127 -4.10 -0.66 -4.07
CA LEU A 127 -3.30 0.17 -3.18
C LEU A 127 -3.80 0.02 -1.74
N ILE A 128 -2.89 0.14 -0.76
CA ILE A 128 -3.24 0.13 0.67
C ILE A 128 -4.23 1.25 0.93
N GLU A 129 -5.40 0.88 1.46
CA GLU A 129 -6.44 1.78 1.93
C GLU A 129 -6.14 2.22 3.37
N THR A 130 -6.12 3.54 3.61
CA THR A 130 -5.85 4.15 4.92
C THR A 130 -7.03 4.98 5.41
N GLY A 131 -7.19 5.07 6.72
CA GLY A 131 -8.31 5.78 7.35
C GLY A 131 -9.68 5.14 7.04
N ILE A 132 -10.72 5.71 7.64
CA ILE A 132 -12.06 5.11 7.63
C ILE A 132 -12.75 5.09 6.26
N TYR A 133 -12.27 5.87 5.30
CA TYR A 133 -12.83 5.96 3.94
C TYR A 133 -11.96 5.26 2.88
N GLY A 134 -10.85 4.64 3.27
CA GLY A 134 -9.97 3.93 2.35
C GLY A 134 -9.19 4.84 1.42
N ASN A 135 -8.56 5.87 1.98
CA ASN A 135 -7.67 6.78 1.25
C ASN A 135 -6.44 6.02 0.73
N ILE A 136 -6.14 6.16 -0.56
CA ILE A 136 -4.96 5.56 -1.22
C ILE A 136 -3.83 6.59 -1.46
N ALA A 137 -4.07 7.87 -1.16
CA ALA A 137 -3.16 8.98 -1.44
C ALA A 137 -2.43 9.52 -0.20
N LEU A 138 -2.44 8.81 0.92
CA LEU A 138 -1.74 9.23 2.15
C LEU A 138 -0.22 9.19 1.95
N ILE A 139 0.49 10.26 2.33
CA ILE A 139 1.95 10.28 2.31
C ILE A 139 2.55 9.15 3.15
N ASP A 140 3.70 8.62 2.72
CA ASP A 140 4.40 7.48 3.33
C ASP A 140 3.65 6.15 3.24
N SER A 141 2.50 6.11 2.55
CA SER A 141 1.80 4.89 2.12
C SER A 141 2.02 4.64 0.62
N ASN A 142 1.82 3.41 0.13
CA ASN A 142 1.82 3.12 -1.31
C ASN A 142 3.07 3.59 -2.09
N GLY A 143 4.22 3.70 -1.41
CA GLY A 143 5.45 4.24 -2.00
C GLY A 143 5.42 5.76 -2.25
N LEU A 144 4.37 6.46 -1.79
CA LEU A 144 4.23 7.90 -1.89
C LEU A 144 5.17 8.61 -0.93
N THR A 145 5.85 9.62 -1.43
CA THR A 145 6.74 10.50 -0.64
C THR A 145 6.35 11.96 -0.89
N GLN A 146 7.00 12.92 -0.23
CA GLN A 146 6.75 14.34 -0.54
C GLN A 146 6.92 14.68 -2.02
N ALA A 147 7.81 13.98 -2.74
CA ALA A 147 8.04 14.21 -4.16
C ALA A 147 6.89 13.72 -5.06
N SER A 148 6.02 12.84 -4.54
CA SER A 148 4.83 12.38 -5.23
C SER A 148 3.76 13.48 -5.35
N PHE A 149 3.82 14.52 -4.51
CA PHE A 149 2.81 15.57 -4.46
C PHE A 149 3.36 16.87 -5.02
N THR A 150 2.71 17.38 -6.06
CA THR A 150 3.07 18.65 -6.67
C THR A 150 1.83 19.51 -6.87
N ALA A 151 2.04 20.82 -7.03
CA ALA A 151 0.98 21.78 -7.26
C ALA A 151 1.48 22.88 -8.21
N SER A 152 0.56 23.67 -8.75
CA SER A 152 0.90 24.80 -9.60
C SER A 152 1.76 25.84 -8.89
N SER A 153 1.57 25.99 -7.57
CA SER A 153 2.41 26.75 -6.64
C SER A 153 1.96 26.46 -5.20
N TYR A 154 2.62 27.07 -4.22
CA TYR A 154 2.23 27.07 -2.81
C TYR A 154 2.71 28.36 -2.12
N TYR A 155 2.15 28.67 -0.96
CA TYR A 155 2.49 29.85 -0.18
C TYR A 155 3.31 29.47 1.05
N ARG A 156 4.53 30.00 1.13
CA ARG A 156 5.45 29.78 2.26
C ARG A 156 5.69 28.29 2.51
N ASP A 157 5.30 27.78 3.68
CA ASP A 157 5.55 26.40 4.11
C ASP A 157 4.33 25.49 3.86
N ASP A 158 3.25 25.99 3.27
CA ASP A 158 2.00 25.25 3.05
C ASP A 158 2.07 24.43 1.74
N VAL A 159 3.01 23.48 1.73
CA VAL A 159 3.39 22.65 0.58
C VAL A 159 2.28 21.67 0.16
N PRO A 160 2.24 21.22 -1.11
CA PRO A 160 1.21 20.29 -1.58
C PRO A 160 1.12 18.98 -0.78
N ALA A 161 2.27 18.43 -0.35
CA ALA A 161 2.30 17.20 0.45
C ALA A 161 1.54 17.30 1.78
N ALA A 162 1.37 18.51 2.33
CA ALA A 162 0.64 18.73 3.57
C ALA A 162 -0.89 18.59 3.41
N ALA A 163 -1.41 18.53 2.17
CA ALA A 163 -2.80 18.20 1.89
C ALA A 163 -3.06 16.68 1.74
N PHE A 164 -2.05 15.86 1.98
CA PHE A 164 -2.11 14.40 1.89
C PHE A 164 -1.47 13.74 3.12
N ASP A 165 -1.32 14.51 4.21
CA ASP A 165 -0.61 14.08 5.41
C ASP A 165 -1.55 13.53 6.48
N GLY A 166 -2.86 13.45 6.20
CA GLY A 166 -3.89 12.93 7.08
C GLY A 166 -4.24 13.87 8.23
N HIS A 167 -3.88 15.15 8.15
CA HIS A 167 -4.20 16.17 9.14
C HIS A 167 -4.87 17.39 8.52
N THR A 168 -5.64 18.09 9.34
CA THR A 168 -6.07 19.46 9.06
C THR A 168 -5.30 20.42 9.96
N TRP A 169 -5.67 21.71 9.91
CA TRP A 169 -5.17 22.70 10.86
C TRP A 169 -5.18 22.20 12.32
N SER A 170 -6.29 21.62 12.74
CA SER A 170 -6.57 21.29 14.15
C SER A 170 -6.52 19.80 14.46
N ASP A 171 -6.84 18.93 13.49
CA ASP A 171 -7.22 17.55 13.76
C ASP A 171 -6.39 16.56 12.94
N LYS A 172 -6.23 15.35 13.49
CA LYS A 172 -5.78 14.19 12.71
C LYS A 172 -7.03 13.50 12.16
N VAL A 173 -7.20 13.50 10.85
CA VAL A 173 -8.42 13.03 10.16
C VAL A 173 -8.27 11.62 9.59
N ASN A 174 -7.04 11.17 9.37
CA ASN A 174 -6.71 9.80 9.01
C ASN A 174 -5.91 9.16 10.16
N GLU A 175 -6.43 8.06 10.72
CA GLU A 175 -5.84 7.43 11.91
C GLU A 175 -4.47 6.79 11.66
N ASP A 176 -4.20 6.39 10.41
CA ASP A 176 -2.93 5.81 9.97
C ASP A 176 -1.86 6.87 9.70
N ALA A 177 -2.23 8.15 9.72
CA ALA A 177 -1.33 9.24 9.36
C ALA A 177 -0.12 9.36 10.30
N GLY A 178 1.01 9.72 9.70
CA GLY A 178 2.27 9.99 10.40
C GLY A 178 2.28 11.33 11.13
N GLN A 179 3.38 12.07 10.98
CA GLN A 179 3.50 13.41 11.57
C GLN A 179 2.87 14.46 10.65
N LYS A 180 2.19 15.45 11.25
CA LYS A 180 1.68 16.61 10.52
C LYS A 180 2.81 17.41 9.89
N ILE A 181 2.66 17.72 8.60
CA ILE A 181 3.55 18.58 7.84
C ILE A 181 3.11 20.02 8.01
N ASN A 182 3.94 20.82 8.69
CA ASN A 182 3.70 22.24 8.94
C ASN A 182 2.33 22.49 9.57
N ARG A 183 1.39 23.06 8.81
CA ARG A 183 0.05 23.41 9.27
C ARG A 183 -1.00 22.35 8.92
N GLY A 184 -0.64 21.27 8.21
CA GLY A 184 -1.59 20.24 7.71
C GLY A 184 -2.54 20.82 6.68
N LEU A 185 -1.98 21.56 5.70
CA LEU A 185 -2.74 22.14 4.60
C LEU A 185 -1.81 22.56 3.46
N TRP A 186 -2.36 22.50 2.25
CA TRP A 186 -1.84 23.22 1.09
C TRP A 186 -2.54 24.58 0.96
N LEU A 187 -1.74 25.64 0.78
CA LEU A 187 -2.23 26.98 0.54
C LEU A 187 -1.60 27.56 -0.72
N LEU A 188 -2.44 28.02 -1.64
CA LEU A 188 -2.03 28.70 -2.85
C LEU A 188 -2.40 30.18 -2.75
N ARG A 189 -1.44 31.08 -3.02
CA ARG A 189 -1.75 32.49 -3.27
C ARG A 189 -2.23 32.63 -4.71
N ARG A 190 -3.44 33.16 -4.89
CA ARG A 190 -4.04 33.42 -6.19
C ARG A 190 -3.30 34.55 -6.89
N GLU A 191 -3.01 34.32 -8.16
CA GLU A 191 -2.49 35.31 -9.10
C GLU A 191 -3.39 35.31 -10.33
N GLU A 192 -3.56 36.47 -10.95
CA GLU A 192 -4.38 36.60 -12.15
C GLU A 192 -3.77 35.79 -13.30
N ASN A 193 -4.60 35.07 -14.05
CA ASN A 193 -4.21 34.24 -15.21
C ASN A 193 -3.20 33.11 -14.90
N LYS A 194 -3.14 32.63 -13.64
CA LYS A 194 -2.40 31.42 -13.29
C LYS A 194 -3.33 30.28 -12.92
N ASP A 195 -2.98 29.10 -13.40
CA ASP A 195 -3.71 27.88 -13.08
C ASP A 195 -3.53 27.51 -11.61
N ALA A 196 -4.59 26.99 -11.00
CA ALA A 196 -4.60 26.47 -9.65
C ALA A 196 -4.83 24.97 -9.71
N TRP A 197 -3.83 24.18 -9.35
CA TRP A 197 -3.98 22.72 -9.29
C TRP A 197 -3.06 22.11 -8.24
N ILE A 198 -3.47 20.93 -7.76
CA ILE A 198 -2.70 20.04 -6.90
C ILE A 198 -2.82 18.62 -7.47
N GLN A 199 -1.76 17.82 -7.38
CA GLN A 199 -1.74 16.47 -7.94
C GLN A 199 -0.93 15.50 -7.09
N VAL A 200 -1.19 14.22 -7.34
CA VAL A 200 -0.41 13.07 -6.86
C VAL A 200 0.14 12.28 -8.07
N ASP A 201 1.39 11.85 -7.97
CA ASP A 201 2.02 10.81 -8.80
C ASP A 201 2.09 9.52 -7.98
N PHE A 202 1.28 8.52 -8.37
CA PHE A 202 1.29 7.22 -7.72
C PHE A 202 2.53 6.37 -8.06
N GLY A 203 3.38 6.81 -8.99
CA GLY A 203 4.54 6.06 -9.49
C GLY A 203 4.15 4.91 -10.44
N GLN A 204 2.96 4.35 -10.24
CA GLN A 204 2.29 3.33 -11.05
C GLN A 204 0.85 3.76 -11.33
N LYS A 205 0.16 3.03 -12.20
CA LYS A 205 -1.27 3.26 -12.41
C LYS A 205 -2.07 2.87 -11.17
N ALA A 206 -3.01 3.72 -10.79
CA ALA A 206 -3.94 3.49 -9.70
C ALA A 206 -5.38 3.55 -10.24
N ASN A 207 -6.26 2.67 -9.75
CA ASN A 207 -7.69 2.76 -10.01
C ASN A 207 -8.34 3.70 -8.98
N ILE A 208 -9.03 4.74 -9.44
CA ILE A 208 -9.54 5.82 -8.60
C ILE A 208 -11.03 6.01 -8.88
N SER A 209 -11.86 5.92 -7.85
CA SER A 209 -13.32 5.95 -7.93
C SER A 209 -13.96 7.12 -7.21
N GLY A 210 -13.19 7.94 -6.48
CA GLY A 210 -13.74 9.09 -5.77
C GLY A 210 -12.68 9.89 -5.04
N MET A 211 -13.14 10.96 -4.39
CA MET A 211 -12.31 11.85 -3.59
C MET A 211 -13.07 12.42 -2.38
N ARG A 212 -12.32 12.91 -1.40
CA ARG A 212 -12.83 13.77 -0.33
C ARG A 212 -11.91 14.96 -0.15
N ILE A 213 -12.52 16.12 0.06
CA ILE A 213 -11.82 17.37 0.27
C ILE A 213 -12.23 17.89 1.65
N ILE A 214 -11.23 18.17 2.47
CA ILE A 214 -11.41 18.71 3.82
C ILE A 214 -10.77 20.10 3.89
N LEU A 215 -11.43 20.97 4.63
CA LEU A 215 -11.04 22.34 4.96
C LEU A 215 -11.26 22.55 6.45
N ASN A 216 -10.42 23.34 7.10
CA ASN A 216 -10.80 23.87 8.41
C ASN A 216 -11.97 24.86 8.29
N GLU A 217 -12.74 25.01 9.39
CA GLU A 217 -13.93 25.88 9.40
C GLU A 217 -13.65 27.31 8.97
N LYS A 218 -12.48 27.85 9.35
CA LYS A 218 -12.09 29.22 9.02
C LYS A 218 -11.83 29.38 7.52
N ALA A 219 -11.21 28.41 6.87
CA ALA A 219 -10.99 28.41 5.42
C ALA A 219 -12.32 28.42 4.65
N SER A 220 -13.30 27.62 5.10
CA SER A 220 -14.65 27.62 4.52
C SER A 220 -15.38 28.96 4.71
N GLN A 221 -15.30 29.55 5.90
CA GLN A 221 -15.90 30.87 6.19
C GLN A 221 -15.27 32.00 5.35
N LEU A 222 -13.96 31.94 5.11
CA LEU A 222 -13.25 32.91 4.28
C LEU A 222 -13.49 32.70 2.78
N GLY A 223 -14.11 31.58 2.38
CA GLY A 223 -14.37 31.26 0.98
C GLY A 223 -13.12 30.80 0.21
N ARG A 224 -12.15 30.20 0.90
CA ARG A 224 -10.90 29.71 0.32
C ARG A 224 -11.02 28.34 -0.34
N GLY A 225 -12.02 27.57 0.07
CA GLY A 225 -12.28 26.24 -0.46
C GLY A 225 -12.53 26.26 -1.98
N PRO A 226 -12.12 25.21 -2.71
CA PRO A 226 -12.43 25.07 -4.13
C PRO A 226 -13.96 25.00 -4.33
N ARG A 227 -14.47 25.59 -5.42
CA ARG A 227 -15.90 25.59 -5.76
C ARG A 227 -16.16 24.83 -7.04
N ASP A 228 -15.60 25.28 -8.16
CA ASP A 228 -15.69 24.56 -9.43
C ASP A 228 -14.33 23.91 -9.69
N VAL A 229 -14.31 22.59 -9.84
CA VAL A 229 -13.09 21.79 -10.01
C VAL A 229 -13.22 20.81 -11.16
N VAL A 230 -12.08 20.42 -11.74
CA VAL A 230 -11.97 19.36 -12.75
C VAL A 230 -10.95 18.35 -12.26
N VAL A 231 -11.37 17.09 -12.17
CA VAL A 231 -10.45 15.96 -11.99
C VAL A 231 -9.83 15.68 -13.35
N GLN A 232 -8.51 15.78 -13.41
CA GLN A 232 -7.72 15.47 -14.59
C GLN A 232 -6.80 14.30 -14.30
N VAL A 233 -6.54 13.48 -15.33
CA VAL A 233 -5.67 12.31 -15.21
C VAL A 233 -4.58 12.31 -16.27
N SER A 234 -3.45 11.68 -15.95
CA SER A 234 -2.34 11.49 -16.88
C SER A 234 -1.61 10.18 -16.60
N ASN A 235 -0.92 9.65 -17.61
CA ASN A 235 0.00 8.53 -17.48
C ASN A 235 1.47 8.92 -17.69
N ASP A 236 1.73 10.14 -18.17
CA ASP A 236 3.08 10.65 -18.48
C ASP A 236 3.48 11.87 -17.63
N GLY A 237 2.54 12.47 -16.88
CA GLY A 237 2.78 13.65 -16.05
C GLY A 237 2.89 14.95 -16.84
N GLU A 238 2.72 14.91 -18.17
CA GLU A 238 2.82 16.06 -19.08
C GLU A 238 1.47 16.38 -19.72
N ASN A 239 0.79 15.36 -20.24
CA ASN A 239 -0.48 15.49 -20.94
C ASN A 239 -1.62 15.05 -20.02
N PHE A 240 -2.48 15.99 -19.67
CA PHE A 240 -3.64 15.75 -18.80
C PHE A 240 -4.93 15.78 -19.59
N ALA A 241 -5.79 14.80 -19.33
CA ALA A 241 -7.15 14.73 -19.87
C ALA A 241 -8.16 14.99 -18.75
N ASP A 242 -9.20 15.75 -19.04
CA ASP A 242 -10.33 15.96 -18.13
C ASP A 242 -11.11 14.64 -18.00
N HIS A 243 -11.33 14.20 -16.76
CA HIS A 243 -12.15 13.04 -16.43
C HIS A 243 -13.57 13.46 -16.03
N GLU A 244 -13.69 14.31 -15.02
CA GLU A 244 -14.97 14.75 -14.49
C GLU A 244 -14.89 16.15 -13.87
N SER A 245 -15.98 16.91 -13.94
CA SER A 245 -16.10 18.24 -13.33
C SER A 245 -17.10 18.23 -12.18
N PHE A 246 -16.73 18.86 -11.07
CA PHE A 246 -17.58 18.97 -9.89
C PHE A 246 -17.82 20.43 -9.51
N ARG A 247 -19.04 20.69 -9.05
CA ARG A 247 -19.37 21.90 -8.31
C ARG A 247 -19.57 21.54 -6.85
N LEU A 248 -18.60 21.91 -6.05
CA LEU A 248 -18.51 21.64 -4.63
C LEU A 248 -19.45 22.53 -3.82
N SER A 249 -19.69 22.15 -2.57
CA SER A 249 -20.44 22.96 -1.60
C SER A 249 -19.47 23.69 -0.67
N ASN A 250 -19.84 24.86 -0.14
CA ASN A 250 -18.99 25.56 0.82
C ASN A 250 -19.15 24.97 2.22
N ILE A 251 -18.65 23.76 2.39
CA ILE A 251 -18.65 23.02 3.66
C ILE A 251 -17.23 22.52 3.96
N ALA A 252 -16.97 22.24 5.23
CA ALA A 252 -15.63 21.86 5.71
C ALA A 252 -15.20 20.46 5.26
N ASP A 253 -16.14 19.55 5.00
CA ASP A 253 -15.85 18.15 4.68
C ASP A 253 -16.85 17.69 3.63
N GLN A 254 -16.35 17.24 2.49
CA GLN A 254 -17.16 16.78 1.39
C GLN A 254 -16.51 15.59 0.70
N THR A 255 -17.32 14.56 0.48
CA THR A 255 -16.94 13.30 -0.16
C THR A 255 -17.78 13.14 -1.43
N GLY A 256 -17.16 12.67 -2.52
CA GLY A 256 -17.85 12.41 -3.78
C GLY A 256 -17.25 11.22 -4.52
N SER A 257 -18.13 10.44 -5.15
CA SER A 257 -17.75 9.39 -6.11
C SER A 257 -17.63 9.98 -7.51
N PHE A 258 -16.78 9.39 -8.33
CA PHE A 258 -16.77 9.65 -9.77
C PHE A 258 -17.88 8.84 -10.45
N ASN A 259 -18.38 9.32 -11.59
CA ASN A 259 -19.40 8.60 -12.37
C ASN A 259 -18.88 7.24 -12.88
N SER A 260 -17.56 7.15 -13.09
CA SER A 260 -16.86 5.91 -13.41
C SER A 260 -15.46 5.97 -12.80
N ALA A 261 -14.99 4.83 -12.29
CA ALA A 261 -13.61 4.70 -11.86
C ALA A 261 -12.65 4.93 -13.04
N ILE A 262 -11.48 5.46 -12.75
CA ILE A 262 -10.46 5.80 -13.74
C ILE A 262 -9.12 5.20 -13.33
N GLU A 263 -8.45 4.56 -14.28
CA GLU A 263 -7.10 4.04 -14.11
C GLU A 263 -6.07 5.05 -14.65
N ALA A 264 -5.23 5.59 -13.77
CA ALA A 264 -4.19 6.56 -14.16
C ALA A 264 -3.03 6.59 -13.15
N ARG A 265 -1.84 6.99 -13.62
CA ARG A 265 -0.67 7.21 -12.73
C ARG A 265 -0.72 8.55 -11.99
N TYR A 266 -1.21 9.59 -12.65
CA TYR A 266 -1.36 10.92 -12.08
C TYR A 266 -2.83 11.27 -11.97
N LEU A 267 -3.22 11.79 -10.81
CA LEU A 267 -4.48 12.50 -10.65
C LEU A 267 -4.19 13.94 -10.24
N ARG A 268 -4.78 14.89 -10.96
CA ARG A 268 -4.70 16.32 -10.69
C ARG A 268 -6.10 16.86 -10.43
N LEU A 269 -6.25 17.60 -9.35
CA LEU A 269 -7.43 18.42 -9.10
C LEU A 269 -7.15 19.84 -9.61
N GLN A 270 -7.71 20.18 -10.77
CA GLN A 270 -7.69 21.53 -11.30
C GLN A 270 -8.82 22.35 -10.67
N ILE A 271 -8.49 23.52 -10.15
CA ILE A 271 -9.41 24.42 -9.45
C ILE A 271 -9.69 25.61 -10.36
N LEU A 272 -10.93 25.72 -10.81
CA LEU A 272 -11.36 26.79 -11.72
C LEU A 272 -11.71 28.06 -10.95
N ASN A 273 -12.30 27.92 -9.76
CA ASN A 273 -12.58 29.02 -8.84
C ASN A 273 -12.82 28.52 -7.40
N ASN A 274 -12.88 29.46 -6.46
CA ASN A 274 -13.19 29.25 -5.05
C ASN A 274 -14.50 29.97 -4.64
N PHE A 275 -14.84 29.92 -3.36
CA PHE A 275 -16.05 30.54 -2.82
C PHE A 275 -15.98 32.05 -2.55
N GLY A 276 -14.90 32.72 -2.96
CA GLY A 276 -14.84 34.19 -2.98
C GLY A 276 -13.61 34.80 -2.33
N ASP A 277 -12.67 34.03 -1.77
CA ASP A 277 -11.39 34.60 -1.31
C ASP A 277 -10.58 35.10 -2.53
N ALA A 278 -10.26 36.39 -2.54
CA ALA A 278 -9.53 37.02 -3.64
C ALA A 278 -8.04 36.64 -3.67
N ASN A 279 -7.50 36.16 -2.55
CA ASN A 279 -6.06 36.00 -2.35
C ASN A 279 -5.63 34.54 -2.25
N TYR A 280 -6.49 33.64 -1.78
CA TYR A 280 -6.06 32.28 -1.44
C TYR A 280 -7.02 31.18 -1.87
N ILE A 281 -6.43 30.03 -2.18
CA ILE A 281 -7.10 28.73 -2.27
C ILE A 281 -6.44 27.83 -1.23
N GLU A 282 -7.26 27.10 -0.47
CA GLU A 282 -6.82 26.26 0.65
C GLU A 282 -7.44 24.88 0.49
N ILE A 283 -6.67 23.83 0.78
CA ILE A 283 -7.14 22.46 0.98
C ILE A 283 -6.36 21.93 2.18
N ASP A 284 -7.06 21.51 3.24
CA ASP A 284 -6.43 20.94 4.41
C ASP A 284 -6.07 19.47 4.15
N GLU A 285 -7.00 18.69 3.59
CA GLU A 285 -6.76 17.30 3.19
C GLU A 285 -7.49 16.95 1.89
N LEU A 286 -6.85 16.17 1.02
CA LEU A 286 -7.39 15.57 -0.19
C LEU A 286 -7.17 14.06 -0.15
N GLU A 287 -8.24 13.31 0.11
CA GLU A 287 -8.22 11.85 0.05
C GLU A 287 -8.71 11.37 -1.32
N LEU A 288 -8.12 10.29 -1.83
CA LEU A 288 -8.54 9.61 -3.06
C LEU A 288 -8.88 8.16 -2.74
N TYR A 289 -9.90 7.61 -3.42
CA TYR A 289 -10.45 6.29 -3.10
C TYR A 289 -10.39 5.37 -4.31
N GLN A 290 -10.18 4.07 -4.09
CA GLN A 290 -10.22 3.04 -5.15
C GLN A 290 -11.49 2.17 -5.12
N LYS A 291 -12.30 2.26 -4.05
CA LYS A 291 -13.58 1.55 -3.91
C LYS A 291 -14.65 2.49 -3.36
N GLN A 292 -15.84 2.45 -3.94
CA GLN A 292 -17.09 2.76 -3.25
C GLN A 292 -18.16 1.74 -3.64
#